data_AF-A0AAU6FCJ2-F1
#
_entry.id   AF-A0AAU6FCJ2-F1
#
_cell.length_a   1.000
_cell.length_b   1.000
_cell.length_c   1.000
_cell.angle_alpha   90.00
_cell.angle_beta   90.00
_cell.angle_gamma   90.00
#
_symmetry.space_group_name_H-M   'P 1'
#
loop_
_entity.id
_entity.type
_entity.pdbx_description
1 polymer ?
#
loop_
_entity_poly.entity_id
_entity_poly.type
_entity_poly.pdbx_seq_one_letter_code
_entity_poly.pdbx_strand_id
1 'polypeptide(L)'
;MPSSRPLRADARRNREALLAAAREAFLADDEAHVEEIARRAGVAVGTLYRHFETREALVAEVYRQEVAELCTAPARLLADQSPDEALHTFLLLLVEHAAVGRGMGQALESIMATDSPVFGDAREQMARALDELLAAGVAAGLVRGDVSGLVVLRALGGVCGMRAKGWEDDAARIVAVLYDGLRYGAGRLGQGPSGGPREP
;
A
#
# COMPACT_ATOMS: atom_id res chain seq x y z
N MET A 1 9.70 1.30 -44.00
CA MET A 1 9.23 0.78 -42.70
C MET A 1 8.59 1.92 -41.92
N PRO A 2 7.28 2.23 -42.07
CA PRO A 2 6.67 3.29 -41.31
C PRO A 2 6.36 2.82 -39.88
N SER A 3 6.44 3.78 -38.96
CA SER A 3 6.77 3.64 -37.55
C SER A 3 5.69 2.99 -36.68
N SER A 4 6.06 1.95 -35.93
CA SER A 4 5.28 1.36 -34.82
C SER A 4 5.40 2.13 -33.49
N ARG A 5 6.10 3.27 -33.47
CA ARG A 5 6.33 4.10 -32.26
C ARG A 5 5.15 5.02 -31.86
N PRO A 6 4.41 5.68 -32.78
CA PRO A 6 3.29 6.55 -32.41
C PRO A 6 2.13 5.77 -31.77
N LEU A 7 1.73 4.65 -32.39
CA LEU A 7 0.62 3.80 -31.92
C LEU A 7 0.88 3.18 -30.53
N ARG A 8 2.13 2.84 -30.22
CA ARG A 8 2.50 2.31 -28.89
C ARG A 8 2.48 3.41 -27.81
N ALA A 9 2.87 4.64 -28.17
CA ALA A 9 2.80 5.77 -27.26
C ALA A 9 1.35 6.15 -26.96
N ASP A 10 0.46 6.13 -27.97
CA ASP A 10 -0.98 6.37 -27.80
C ASP A 10 -1.64 5.29 -26.95
N ALA A 11 -1.37 4.01 -27.22
CA ALA A 11 -1.88 2.91 -26.42
C ALA A 11 -1.45 2.98 -24.95
N ARG A 12 -0.20 3.40 -24.69
CA ARG A 12 0.29 3.59 -23.32
C ARG A 12 -0.39 4.77 -22.63
N ARG A 13 -0.52 5.92 -23.29
CA ARG A 13 -1.24 7.09 -22.75
C ARG A 13 -2.69 6.77 -22.45
N ASN A 14 -3.38 6.04 -23.34
CA ASN A 14 -4.75 5.62 -23.12
C ASN A 14 -4.86 4.69 -21.92
N ARG A 15 -3.92 3.74 -21.76
CA ARG A 15 -3.87 2.86 -20.59
C ARG A 15 -3.65 3.64 -19.29
N GLU A 16 -2.70 4.57 -19.26
CA GLU A 16 -2.42 5.42 -18.10
C GLU A 16 -3.65 6.28 -17.74
N ALA A 17 -4.32 6.88 -18.73
CA ALA A 17 -5.55 7.65 -18.53
C ALA A 17 -6.71 6.80 -17.99
N LEU A 18 -6.86 5.57 -18.50
CA LEU A 18 -7.86 4.61 -18.02
C LEU A 18 -7.62 4.23 -16.56
N LEU A 19 -6.37 3.97 -16.17
CA LEU A 19 -6.02 3.59 -14.80
C LEU A 19 -6.24 4.74 -13.81
N ALA A 20 -5.87 5.97 -14.19
CA ALA A 20 -6.14 7.17 -13.39
C ALA A 20 -7.65 7.40 -13.20
N ALA A 21 -8.43 7.35 -14.28
CA ALA A 21 -9.88 7.51 -14.21
C ALA A 21 -10.57 6.39 -13.41
N ALA A 22 -10.07 5.15 -13.52
CA ALA A 22 -10.58 4.01 -12.76
C ALA A 22 -10.32 4.17 -11.26
N ARG A 23 -9.11 4.60 -10.87
CA ARG A 23 -8.75 4.89 -9.49
C ARG A 23 -9.70 5.91 -8.86
N GLU A 24 -9.91 7.04 -9.53
CA GLU A 24 -10.83 8.09 -9.07
C GLU A 24 -12.28 7.60 -9.00
N ALA A 25 -12.71 6.79 -9.97
CA ALA A 25 -14.07 6.26 -9.98
C ALA A 25 -14.31 5.29 -8.81
N PHE A 26 -13.41 4.34 -8.57
CA PHE A 26 -13.53 3.38 -7.46
C PHE A 26 -13.40 4.03 -6.08
N LEU A 27 -12.65 5.13 -5.97
CA LEU A 27 -12.60 5.91 -4.72
C LEU A 27 -13.93 6.60 -4.40
N ALA A 28 -14.70 6.98 -5.41
CA ALA A 28 -15.98 7.66 -5.25
C ALA A 28 -17.16 6.70 -5.10
N ASP A 29 -17.12 5.58 -5.83
CA ASP A 29 -18.21 4.60 -5.95
C ASP A 29 -17.62 3.22 -6.26
N ASP A 30 -17.80 2.27 -5.35
CA ASP A 30 -17.28 0.90 -5.47
C ASP A 30 -18.01 0.06 -6.53
N GLU A 31 -19.16 0.53 -7.00
CA GLU A 31 -19.94 -0.04 -8.10
C GLU A 31 -19.71 0.67 -9.44
N ALA A 32 -18.73 1.59 -9.53
CA ALA A 32 -18.48 2.38 -10.73
C ALA A 32 -18.44 1.54 -12.01
N HIS A 33 -19.23 1.98 -13.00
CA HIS A 33 -19.35 1.33 -14.30
C HIS A 33 -18.13 1.60 -15.20
N VAL A 34 -17.73 0.59 -15.95
CA VAL A 34 -16.56 0.60 -16.84
C VAL A 34 -16.73 1.62 -17.97
N GLU A 35 -17.96 1.85 -18.43
CA GLU A 35 -18.31 2.84 -19.43
C GLU A 35 -18.06 4.27 -18.95
N GLU A 36 -18.37 4.55 -17.69
CA GLU A 36 -18.14 5.85 -17.07
C GLU A 36 -16.64 6.11 -16.91
N ILE A 37 -15.86 5.09 -16.54
CA ILE A 37 -14.40 5.16 -16.47
C ILE A 37 -13.81 5.48 -17.86
N ALA A 38 -14.25 4.78 -18.91
CA ALA A 38 -13.80 5.02 -20.27
C ALA A 38 -14.11 6.45 -20.73
N ARG A 39 -15.34 6.93 -20.43
CA ARG A 39 -15.78 8.29 -20.73
C ARG A 39 -14.92 9.34 -20.02
N ARG A 40 -14.64 9.15 -18.73
CA ARG A 40 -13.75 10.04 -17.94
C ARG A 40 -12.32 10.07 -18.48
N ALA A 41 -11.81 8.92 -18.90
CA ALA A 41 -10.48 8.81 -19.50
C ALA A 41 -10.39 9.40 -20.92
N GLY A 42 -11.53 9.76 -21.55
CA GLY A 42 -11.58 10.18 -22.95
C GLY A 42 -11.24 9.04 -23.94
N VAL A 43 -11.44 7.79 -23.52
CA VAL A 43 -11.11 6.59 -24.29
C VAL A 43 -12.38 5.83 -24.67
N ALA A 44 -12.43 5.28 -25.89
CA ALA A 44 -13.57 4.46 -26.31
C ALA A 44 -13.67 3.17 -25.47
N VAL A 45 -14.89 2.77 -25.10
CA VAL A 45 -15.15 1.56 -24.30
C VAL A 45 -14.54 0.30 -24.95
N GLY A 46 -14.62 0.18 -26.28
CA GLY A 46 -13.99 -0.94 -27.01
C GLY A 46 -12.46 -0.96 -26.90
N THR A 47 -11.81 0.18 -26.68
CA THR A 47 -10.37 0.26 -26.40
C THR A 47 -10.07 -0.13 -24.95
N LEU A 48 -10.94 0.22 -23.99
CA LEU A 48 -10.82 -0.25 -22.62
C LEU A 48 -10.84 -1.78 -22.57
N TYR A 49 -11.84 -2.43 -23.16
CA TYR A 49 -11.94 -3.91 -23.16
C TYR A 49 -10.79 -4.61 -23.89
N ARG A 50 -10.08 -3.92 -24.80
CA ARG A 50 -8.84 -4.43 -25.40
C ARG A 50 -7.65 -4.38 -24.44
N HIS A 51 -7.65 -3.46 -23.48
CA HIS A 51 -6.63 -3.36 -22.45
C HIS A 51 -6.95 -4.21 -21.22
N PHE A 52 -8.24 -4.31 -20.88
CA PHE A 52 -8.75 -4.96 -19.69
C PHE A 52 -9.97 -5.79 -20.06
N GLU A 53 -9.80 -7.10 -20.21
CA GLU A 53 -10.86 -8.00 -20.67
C GLU A 53 -12.07 -8.00 -19.74
N THR A 54 -11.87 -7.77 -18.44
CA THR A 54 -12.93 -7.70 -17.43
C THR A 54 -12.73 -6.52 -16.47
N ARG A 55 -13.77 -6.20 -15.69
CA ARG A 55 -13.69 -5.21 -14.61
C ARG A 55 -12.66 -5.63 -13.55
N GLU A 56 -12.60 -6.92 -13.22
CA GLU A 56 -11.64 -7.49 -12.28
C GLU A 56 -10.21 -7.32 -12.77
N ALA A 57 -9.97 -7.47 -14.08
CA ALA A 57 -8.66 -7.22 -14.69
C ALA A 57 -8.25 -5.74 -14.56
N LEU A 58 -9.20 -4.81 -14.74
CA LEU A 58 -8.97 -3.39 -14.51
C LEU A 58 -8.68 -3.10 -13.03
N VAL A 59 -9.50 -3.61 -12.10
CA VAL A 59 -9.30 -3.45 -10.65
C VAL A 59 -7.94 -3.99 -10.22
N ALA A 60 -7.55 -5.18 -10.70
CA ALA A 60 -6.25 -5.78 -10.39
C ALA A 60 -5.07 -4.94 -10.89
N GLU A 61 -5.19 -4.31 -12.06
CA GLU A 61 -4.14 -3.42 -12.57
C GLU A 61 -4.07 -2.12 -11.77
N VAL A 62 -5.20 -1.49 -11.46
CA VAL A 62 -5.23 -0.28 -10.62
C VAL A 62 -4.60 -0.59 -9.27
N TYR A 63 -5.00 -1.69 -8.62
CA TYR A 63 -4.41 -2.12 -7.36
C TYR A 63 -2.89 -2.35 -7.46
N ARG A 64 -2.42 -3.01 -8.52
CA ARG A 64 -0.97 -3.19 -8.75
C ARG A 64 -0.23 -1.86 -8.90
N GLN A 65 -0.82 -0.89 -9.60
CA GLN A 65 -0.22 0.43 -9.76
C GLN A 65 -0.16 1.17 -8.42
N GLU A 66 -1.23 1.13 -7.62
CA GLU A 66 -1.26 1.74 -6.29
C GLU A 66 -0.17 1.14 -5.38
N VAL A 67 -0.02 -0.19 -5.38
CA VAL A 67 1.02 -0.87 -4.59
C VAL A 67 2.41 -0.47 -5.08
N ALA A 68 2.63 -0.45 -6.39
CA ALA A 68 3.91 -0.07 -6.97
C ALA A 68 4.28 1.37 -6.59
N GLU A 69 3.35 2.32 -6.70
CA GLU A 69 3.56 3.71 -6.32
C GLU A 69 3.84 3.84 -4.81
N LEU A 70 3.03 3.19 -3.97
CA LEU A 70 3.24 3.15 -2.53
C LEU A 70 4.65 2.65 -2.19
N CYS A 71 5.10 1.55 -2.81
CA CYS A 71 6.41 0.96 -2.52
C CYS A 71 7.60 1.82 -3.00
N THR A 72 7.38 2.90 -3.77
CA THR A 72 8.44 3.89 -4.06
C THR A 72 8.59 4.97 -2.99
N ALA A 73 7.61 5.10 -2.08
CA ALA A 73 7.60 6.14 -1.05
C ALA A 73 8.78 6.08 -0.07
N PRO A 74 9.28 4.91 0.40
CA PRO A 74 10.35 4.85 1.39
C PRO A 74 11.59 5.66 1.00
N ALA A 75 12.07 5.50 -0.23
CA ALA A 75 13.25 6.20 -0.72
C ALA A 75 13.08 7.73 -0.72
N ARG A 76 11.88 8.21 -1.06
CA ARG A 76 11.56 9.64 -1.02
C ARG A 76 11.44 10.15 0.42
N LEU A 77 10.73 9.42 1.27
CA LEU A 77 10.51 9.81 2.66
C LEU A 77 11.83 9.87 3.43
N LEU A 78 12.72 8.90 3.24
CA LEU A 78 14.05 8.87 3.87
C LEU A 78 15.00 9.96 3.35
N ALA A 79 14.73 10.56 2.19
CA ALA A 79 15.51 11.69 1.70
C ALA A 79 15.16 13.00 2.42
N ASP A 80 13.90 13.15 2.86
CA ASP A 80 13.35 14.40 3.36
C ASP A 80 13.06 14.39 4.88
N GLN A 81 12.99 13.22 5.52
CA GLN A 81 12.55 13.03 6.92
C GLN A 81 13.53 12.17 7.73
N SER A 82 13.44 12.24 9.06
CA SER A 82 14.14 11.26 9.89
C SER A 82 13.52 9.86 9.69
N PRO A 83 14.28 8.77 9.88
CA PRO A 83 13.78 7.42 9.62
C PRO A 83 12.49 7.04 10.36
N ASP A 84 12.32 7.53 11.59
CA ASP A 84 11.12 7.32 12.39
C ASP A 84 9.92 8.14 11.87
N GLU A 85 10.14 9.38 11.43
CA GLU A 85 9.10 10.19 10.78
C GLU A 85 8.68 9.57 9.44
N ALA A 86 9.65 9.13 8.64
CA ALA A 86 9.42 8.43 7.38
C ALA A 86 8.60 7.15 7.59
N LEU A 87 8.94 6.36 8.63
CA LEU A 87 8.17 5.18 9.01
C LEU A 87 6.72 5.54 9.38
N HIS A 88 6.52 6.53 10.24
CA HIS A 88 5.18 6.96 10.64
C HIS A 88 4.34 7.42 9.44
N THR A 89 4.92 8.26 8.58
CA THR A 89 4.28 8.71 7.33
C THR A 89 3.89 7.51 6.45
N PHE A 90 4.78 6.53 6.31
CA PHE A 90 4.50 5.34 5.49
C PHE A 90 3.38 4.46 6.07
N LEU A 91 3.28 4.33 7.40
CA LEU A 91 2.18 3.62 8.04
C LEU A 91 0.82 4.28 7.75
N LEU A 92 0.77 5.61 7.70
CA LEU A 92 -0.44 6.35 7.32
C LEU A 92 -0.76 6.17 5.84
N LEU A 93 0.24 6.18 4.95
CA LEU A 93 0.04 5.88 3.53
C LEU A 93 -0.51 4.46 3.30
N LEU A 94 -0.12 3.48 4.13
CA LEU A 94 -0.70 2.13 4.10
C LEU A 94 -2.18 2.12 4.53
N VAL A 95 -2.60 2.98 5.46
CA VAL A 95 -4.02 3.15 5.82
C VAL A 95 -4.80 3.77 4.68
N GLU A 96 -4.27 4.83 4.06
CA GLU A 96 -4.87 5.46 2.88
C GLU A 96 -5.02 4.46 1.72
N HIS A 97 -3.97 3.67 1.46
CA HIS A 97 -4.01 2.60 0.47
C HIS A 97 -5.09 1.56 0.78
N ALA A 98 -5.28 1.19 2.05
CA ALA A 98 -6.34 0.27 2.43
C ALA A 98 -7.75 0.86 2.20
N ALA A 99 -7.92 2.17 2.36
CA ALA A 99 -9.17 2.85 2.02
C ALA A 99 -9.45 2.80 0.51
N VAL A 100 -8.42 3.01 -0.33
CA VAL A 100 -8.51 2.83 -1.79
C VAL A 100 -8.93 1.40 -2.13
N GLY A 101 -8.31 0.40 -1.50
CA GLY A 101 -8.65 -1.01 -1.70
C GLY A 101 -10.09 -1.34 -1.30
N ARG A 102 -10.61 -0.75 -0.22
CA ARG A 102 -12.02 -0.89 0.16
C ARG A 102 -12.97 -0.26 -0.86
N GLY A 103 -12.61 0.88 -1.45
CA GLY A 103 -13.36 1.50 -2.55
C GLY A 103 -13.41 0.63 -3.81
N MET A 104 -12.53 -0.36 -3.97
CA MET A 104 -12.63 -1.33 -5.08
C MET A 104 -13.63 -2.47 -4.80
N GLY A 105 -14.18 -2.51 -3.59
CA GLY A 105 -15.34 -3.33 -3.19
C GLY A 105 -15.20 -4.83 -3.46
N GLN A 106 -16.32 -5.46 -3.81
CA GLN A 106 -16.42 -6.91 -4.02
C GLN A 106 -15.48 -7.45 -5.10
N ALA A 107 -15.11 -6.65 -6.10
CA ALA A 107 -14.19 -7.09 -7.13
C ALA A 107 -12.80 -7.38 -6.54
N LEU A 108 -12.29 -6.49 -5.68
CA LEU A 108 -11.01 -6.74 -5.02
C LEU A 108 -11.12 -7.92 -4.06
N GLU A 109 -12.20 -8.02 -3.28
CA GLU A 109 -12.45 -9.16 -2.37
C GLU A 109 -12.46 -10.51 -3.13
N SER A 110 -13.12 -10.57 -4.28
CA SER A 110 -13.20 -11.77 -5.12
C SER A 110 -11.82 -12.19 -5.66
N ILE A 111 -11.02 -11.23 -6.11
CA ILE A 111 -9.65 -11.50 -6.59
C ILE A 111 -8.75 -11.90 -5.40
N MET A 112 -8.96 -11.34 -4.21
CA MET A 112 -8.22 -11.74 -3.00
C MET A 112 -8.57 -13.15 -2.51
N ALA A 113 -9.83 -13.57 -2.66
CA ALA A 113 -10.31 -14.88 -2.25
C ALA A 113 -9.79 -16.03 -3.14
N THR A 114 -9.24 -15.73 -4.31
CA THR A 114 -8.76 -16.72 -5.28
C THR A 114 -7.26 -17.04 -5.16
N ASP A 115 -6.59 -16.64 -4.06
CA ASP A 115 -5.14 -16.79 -3.86
C ASP A 115 -4.31 -16.30 -5.07
N SER A 116 -4.79 -15.21 -5.69
CA SER A 116 -4.15 -14.66 -6.88
C SER A 116 -2.69 -14.25 -6.59
N PRO A 117 -1.71 -14.66 -7.42
CA PRO A 117 -0.30 -14.30 -7.26
C PRO A 117 -0.06 -12.80 -7.10
N VAL A 118 -0.92 -11.98 -7.72
CA VAL A 118 -0.91 -10.52 -7.65
C VAL A 118 -0.90 -10.01 -6.20
N PHE A 119 -1.66 -10.64 -5.30
CA PHE A 119 -1.71 -10.21 -3.89
C PHE A 119 -0.57 -10.76 -3.04
N GLY A 120 -0.04 -11.93 -3.39
CA GLY A 120 1.19 -12.42 -2.79
C GLY A 120 2.34 -11.45 -3.06
N ASP A 121 2.54 -11.11 -4.34
CA ASP A 121 3.57 -10.19 -4.79
C ASP A 121 3.39 -8.79 -4.18
N ALA A 122 2.14 -8.29 -4.09
CA ALA A 122 1.86 -7.00 -3.49
C ALA A 122 2.22 -6.97 -2.00
N ARG A 123 1.84 -8.00 -1.23
CA ARG A 123 2.16 -8.10 0.20
C ARG A 123 3.66 -8.17 0.43
N GLU A 124 4.38 -8.92 -0.38
CA GLU A 124 5.84 -8.98 -0.30
C GLU A 124 6.50 -7.64 -0.61
N GLN A 125 6.02 -6.91 -1.62
CA GLN A 125 6.52 -5.58 -1.96
C GLN A 125 6.31 -4.59 -0.82
N MET A 126 5.10 -4.52 -0.24
CA MET A 126 4.82 -3.63 0.89
C MET A 126 5.63 -4.02 2.14
N ALA A 127 5.82 -5.32 2.39
CA ALA A 127 6.64 -5.79 3.50
C ALA A 127 8.12 -5.38 3.32
N ARG A 128 8.67 -5.49 2.11
CA ARG A 128 10.03 -5.03 1.79
C ARG A 128 10.17 -3.52 1.99
N ALA A 129 9.19 -2.73 1.53
CA ALA A 129 9.16 -1.28 1.73
C ALA A 129 9.16 -0.89 3.23
N LEU A 130 8.43 -1.63 4.07
CA LEU A 130 8.48 -1.47 5.52
C LEU A 130 9.85 -1.86 6.11
N ASP A 131 10.44 -2.98 5.65
CA ASP A 131 11.75 -3.42 6.12
C ASP A 131 12.84 -2.38 5.85
N GLU A 132 12.79 -1.67 4.72
CA GLU A 132 13.72 -0.57 4.41
C GLU A 132 13.64 0.57 5.44
N LEU A 133 12.43 0.99 5.79
CA LEU A 133 12.19 2.05 6.78
C LEU A 133 12.58 1.60 8.19
N LEU A 134 12.22 0.37 8.57
CA LEU A 134 12.59 -0.22 9.85
C LEU A 134 14.11 -0.33 9.97
N ALA A 135 14.81 -0.80 8.93
CA ALA A 135 16.27 -0.92 8.93
C ALA A 135 16.95 0.45 9.12
N ALA A 136 16.45 1.50 8.44
CA ALA A 136 16.94 2.86 8.63
C ALA A 136 16.71 3.38 10.06
N GLY A 137 15.53 3.13 10.63
CA GLY A 137 15.20 3.49 12.01
C GLY A 137 16.04 2.77 13.05
N VAL A 138 16.32 1.48 12.84
CA VAL A 138 17.19 0.66 13.69
C VAL A 138 18.63 1.16 13.63
N ALA A 139 19.15 1.44 12.43
CA ALA A 139 20.50 1.98 12.25
C ALA A 139 20.68 3.33 12.93
N ALA A 140 19.63 4.15 12.98
CA ALA A 140 19.61 5.43 13.70
C ALA A 140 19.35 5.29 15.22
N GLY A 141 19.05 4.09 15.72
CA GLY A 141 18.69 3.86 17.13
C GLY A 141 17.33 4.44 17.54
N LEU A 142 16.46 4.75 16.57
CA LEU A 142 15.17 5.39 16.77
C LEU A 142 14.01 4.39 16.81
N VAL A 143 14.22 3.17 16.31
CA VAL A 143 13.22 2.10 16.20
C VAL A 143 13.80 0.77 16.69
N ARG A 144 12.97 -0.07 17.32
CA ARG A 144 13.34 -1.44 17.74
C ARG A 144 13.63 -2.35 16.53
N GLY A 145 14.57 -3.28 16.69
CA GLY A 145 15.06 -4.14 15.58
C GLY A 145 14.56 -5.58 15.56
N ASP A 146 13.58 -5.94 16.39
CA ASP A 146 13.07 -7.31 16.56
C ASP A 146 11.71 -7.55 15.88
N VAL A 147 11.25 -6.63 15.03
CA VAL A 147 9.99 -6.72 14.28
C VAL A 147 10.29 -6.53 12.80
N SER A 148 9.74 -7.41 11.95
CA SER A 148 9.86 -7.29 10.49
C SER A 148 8.70 -6.52 9.87
N GLY A 149 8.91 -5.98 8.68
CA GLY A 149 7.90 -5.30 7.88
C GLY A 149 6.67 -6.17 7.62
N LEU A 150 6.86 -7.48 7.43
CA LEU A 150 5.73 -8.41 7.30
C LEU A 150 4.85 -8.47 8.56
N VAL A 151 5.44 -8.43 9.76
CA VAL A 151 4.68 -8.43 11.02
C VAL A 151 3.90 -7.12 11.17
N VAL A 152 4.54 -5.99 10.87
CA VAL A 152 3.88 -4.66 10.88
C VAL A 152 2.74 -4.61 9.86
N LEU A 153 2.97 -5.13 8.64
CA LEU A 153 1.95 -5.20 7.59
C LEU A 153 0.76 -6.06 8.01
N ARG A 154 0.98 -7.18 8.71
CA ARG A 154 -0.11 -8.02 9.25
C ARG A 154 -0.92 -7.29 10.32
N ALA A 155 -0.25 -6.56 11.22
CA ALA A 155 -0.93 -5.74 12.22
C ALA A 155 -1.82 -4.69 11.54
N LEU A 156 -1.28 -3.96 10.56
CA LEU A 156 -2.05 -3.00 9.76
C LEU A 156 -3.19 -3.65 9.00
N GLY A 157 -3.00 -4.82 8.40
CA GLY A 157 -4.06 -5.56 7.73
C GLY A 157 -5.24 -5.87 8.66
N GLY A 158 -4.98 -6.19 9.93
CA GLY A 158 -6.03 -6.39 10.94
C GLY A 158 -6.76 -5.08 11.28
N VAL A 159 -6.02 -3.98 11.47
CA VAL A 159 -6.56 -2.65 11.78
C VAL A 159 -7.40 -2.13 10.60
N CYS A 160 -6.86 -2.15 9.40
CA CYS A 160 -7.53 -1.75 8.18
C CYS A 160 -8.60 -2.74 7.73
N GLY A 161 -8.76 -3.89 8.40
CA GLY A 161 -9.83 -4.87 8.17
C GLY A 161 -11.06 -4.67 9.07
N MET A 162 -11.03 -3.72 10.00
CA MET A 162 -12.13 -3.50 10.96
C MET A 162 -13.45 -3.11 10.27
N ARG A 163 -14.53 -3.83 10.61
CA ARG A 163 -15.90 -3.53 10.15
C ARG A 163 -16.58 -2.52 11.09
N ALA A 164 -16.03 -1.32 11.18
CA ALA A 164 -16.54 -0.21 12.00
C ALA A 164 -16.84 1.02 11.12
N LYS A 165 -17.82 1.85 11.53
CA LYS A 165 -18.03 3.18 10.92
C LYS A 165 -16.92 4.11 11.37
N GLY A 166 -16.39 4.95 10.47
CA GLY A 166 -15.29 5.87 10.79
C GLY A 166 -13.98 5.14 11.15
N TRP A 167 -13.78 3.95 10.59
CA TRP A 167 -12.61 3.11 10.86
C TRP A 167 -11.30 3.81 10.47
N GLU A 168 -11.30 4.78 9.55
CA GLU A 168 -10.11 5.53 9.16
C GLU A 168 -9.50 6.29 10.35
N ASP A 169 -10.35 6.96 11.14
CA ASP A 169 -9.91 7.72 12.32
C ASP A 169 -9.35 6.78 13.40
N ASP A 170 -9.99 5.63 13.60
CA ASP A 170 -9.50 4.62 14.53
C ASP A 170 -8.20 3.97 14.03
N ALA A 171 -8.09 3.71 12.73
CA ALA A 171 -6.88 3.18 12.12
C ALA A 171 -5.70 4.15 12.29
N ALA A 172 -5.90 5.46 12.05
CA ALA A 172 -4.87 6.47 12.28
C ALA A 172 -4.44 6.53 13.76
N ARG A 173 -5.39 6.47 14.70
CA ARG A 173 -5.08 6.39 16.14
C ARG A 173 -4.31 5.13 16.50
N ILE A 174 -4.68 3.97 15.95
CA ILE A 174 -3.98 2.71 16.21
C ILE A 174 -2.59 2.71 15.58
N VAL A 175 -2.42 3.32 14.39
CA VAL A 175 -1.10 3.54 13.76
C VAL A 175 -0.19 4.33 14.68
N ALA A 176 -0.68 5.41 15.32
CA ALA A 176 0.11 6.16 16.29
C ALA A 176 0.59 5.27 17.46
N VAL A 177 -0.29 4.41 17.99
CA VAL A 177 0.07 3.46 19.06
C VAL A 177 1.11 2.44 18.59
N LEU A 178 0.95 1.89 17.37
CA LEU A 178 1.92 0.97 16.78
C LEU A 178 3.28 1.65 16.57
N TYR A 179 3.28 2.86 16.04
CA TYR A 179 4.47 3.67 15.83
C TYR A 179 5.19 3.97 17.15
N ASP A 180 4.48 4.39 18.19
CA ASP A 180 5.05 4.60 19.52
C ASP A 180 5.68 3.31 20.08
N GLY A 181 5.01 2.17 19.90
CA GLY A 181 5.53 0.86 20.31
C GLY A 181 6.80 0.44 19.57
N LEU A 182 6.96 0.87 18.31
CA LEU A 182 8.17 0.66 17.51
C LEU A 182 9.30 1.59 17.97
N ARG A 183 9.00 2.86 18.25
CA ARG A 183 9.96 3.90 18.66
C ARG A 183 10.50 3.67 20.07
N TYR A 184 9.62 3.58 21.07
CA TYR A 184 10.03 3.49 22.49
C TYR A 184 10.58 2.12 22.89
N GLY A 185 10.44 1.10 22.03
CA GLY A 185 11.07 -0.21 22.21
C GLY A 185 12.60 -0.18 22.09
N ALA A 186 13.17 0.80 21.37
CA ALA A 186 14.61 0.92 21.11
C ALA A 186 15.44 1.03 22.40
N GLY A 187 14.93 1.74 23.43
CA GLY A 187 15.64 1.93 24.70
C GLY A 187 15.54 0.75 25.69
N ARG A 188 14.55 -0.14 25.55
CA ARG A 188 14.31 -1.23 26.52
C ARG A 188 15.10 -2.51 26.22
N LEU A 189 15.43 -2.77 24.95
CA LEU A 189 16.20 -3.96 24.55
C LEU A 189 17.72 -3.81 24.82
N GLY A 190 18.21 -2.57 25.00
CA GLY A 190 19.60 -2.28 25.39
C GLY A 190 19.89 -2.44 26.90
N GLN A 191 18.86 -2.60 27.73
CA GLN A 191 19.00 -2.89 29.16
C GLN A 191 18.35 -4.24 29.47
N GLY A 192 19.05 -5.33 29.13
CA GLY A 192 18.75 -6.62 29.72
C GLY A 192 18.84 -6.52 31.26
N PRO A 193 18.07 -7.32 32.02
CA PRO A 193 18.10 -7.26 33.47
C PRO A 193 19.55 -7.47 33.91
N SER A 194 20.16 -6.43 34.49
CA SER A 194 21.49 -6.51 35.07
C SER A 194 21.45 -7.62 36.10
N GLY A 195 22.04 -8.77 35.76
CA GLY A 195 22.13 -9.92 36.64
C GLY A 195 22.96 -9.53 37.85
N GLY A 196 22.29 -9.04 38.89
CA GLY A 196 22.89 -8.88 40.21
C GLY A 196 23.33 -10.26 40.69
N PRO A 197 24.56 -10.41 41.19
CA PRO A 197 25.03 -11.70 41.66
C PRO A 197 24.15 -12.15 42.82
N ARG A 198 23.59 -13.37 42.70
CA ARG A 198 23.10 -14.10 43.87
C ARG A 198 24.34 -14.53 44.64
N GLU A 199 24.64 -13.77 45.70
CA GLU A 199 25.54 -14.21 46.76
C GLU A 199 24.90 -15.35 47.57
N PRO A 200 25.74 -16.17 48.24
CA PRO A 200 25.63 -17.63 48.27
C PRO A 200 24.56 -18.22 49.21
#